data_AF-A0A939ZVH8-F1
#
_entry.id   AF-A0A939ZVH8-F1
#
_cell.length_a   1.000
_cell.length_b   1.000
_cell.length_c   1.000
_cell.angle_alpha   90.00
_cell.angle_beta   90.00
_cell.angle_gamma   90.00
#
_symmetry.space_group_name_H-M   'P 1'
#
loop_
_entity.id
_entity.type
_entity.pdbx_description
1 polymer ?
#
loop_
_entity_poly.entity_id
_entity_poly.type
_entity_poly.pdbx_seq_one_letter_code
_entity_poly.pdbx_strand_id
1 'polypeptide(L)' 'RVAAPMMAKDFMPNIHTDVIGKGLDSKDNCVNNAELVAVNAEIRNHPIEVVGRRLRAYMTAMKPVL' A
#
# COMPACT_ATOMS: atom_id res chain seq x y z
N ARG A 1 14.82 -6.81 -18.95
CA ARG A 1 15.22 -5.91 -17.83
C ARG A 1 14.79 -4.47 -18.16
N VAL A 2 13.50 -4.15 -18.08
CA VAL A 2 12.95 -2.87 -18.59
C VAL A 2 12.50 -1.93 -17.46
N ALA A 3 12.05 -2.47 -16.32
CA ALA A 3 11.56 -1.64 -15.21
C ALA A 3 12.63 -0.69 -14.63
N ALA A 4 13.84 -1.19 -14.36
CA ALA A 4 14.93 -0.39 -13.79
C ALA A 4 15.29 0.86 -14.63
N PRO A 5 15.54 0.76 -15.95
CA PRO A 5 15.84 1.95 -16.75
C PRO A 5 14.66 2.91 -16.91
N MET A 6 13.39 2.43 -16.93
CA MET A 6 12.22 3.32 -16.98
C MET A 6 12.03 4.09 -15.68
N MET A 7 12.13 3.41 -14.54
CA MET A 7 12.03 4.07 -13.24
C MET A 7 13.15 5.09 -13.05
N ALA A 8 14.40 4.75 -13.42
CA ALA A 8 15.53 5.66 -13.26
C ALA A 8 15.44 6.93 -14.12
N LYS A 9 14.85 6.85 -15.33
CA LYS A 9 14.73 7.99 -16.25
C LYS A 9 13.52 8.86 -15.97
N ASP A 10 12.36 8.25 -15.72
CA ASP A 10 11.09 8.97 -15.78
C ASP A 10 10.50 9.23 -14.38
N PHE A 11 10.74 8.33 -13.43
CA PHE A 11 10.09 8.37 -12.11
C PHE A 11 11.01 8.89 -11.00
N MET A 12 12.19 8.30 -10.84
CA MET A 12 13.13 8.61 -9.76
C MET A 12 13.57 10.08 -9.70
N PRO A 13 13.79 10.81 -10.80
CA PRO A 13 14.18 12.22 -10.74
C PRO A 13 13.12 13.14 -10.12
N ASN A 14 11.84 12.73 -10.12
CA ASN A 14 10.73 13.52 -9.60
C ASN A 14 10.38 13.19 -8.13
N ILE A 15 11.09 12.22 -7.52
CA ILE A 15 10.84 11.80 -6.15
C ILE A 15 11.81 12.51 -5.19
N HIS A 16 11.26 13.05 -4.11
CA HIS A 16 12.00 13.72 -3.05
C HIS A 16 12.38 12.74 -1.92
N THR A 17 13.35 13.13 -1.09
CA THR A 17 13.92 12.27 -0.03
C THR A 17 12.99 12.07 1.17
N ASP A 18 11.93 12.86 1.28
CA ASP A 18 10.84 12.68 2.24
C ASP A 18 9.97 11.47 1.92
N VAL A 19 9.83 11.12 0.64
CA VAL A 19 9.13 9.91 0.17
C VAL A 19 9.98 8.66 0.40
N ILE A 20 11.30 8.75 0.21
CA ILE A 20 12.23 7.62 0.37
C ILE A 20 13.50 8.06 1.10
N GLY A 21 13.76 7.46 2.27
CA GLY A 21 15.01 7.60 3.01
C GLY A 21 14.92 8.50 4.24
N LYS A 22 14.66 9.81 4.05
CA LYS A 22 14.63 10.80 5.16
C LYS A 22 13.35 10.67 6.00
N GLY A 23 12.24 10.31 5.37
CA GLY A 23 10.92 10.26 6.00
C GLY A 23 10.23 11.63 6.07
N LEU A 24 9.01 11.66 6.60
CA LEU A 24 8.19 12.87 6.66
C LEU A 24 8.64 13.79 7.81
N ASP A 25 8.69 15.09 7.56
CA ASP A 25 9.05 16.09 8.58
C ASP A 25 7.91 16.34 9.61
N SER A 26 6.69 15.86 9.32
CA SER A 26 5.54 15.96 10.24
C SER A 26 5.70 15.03 11.44
N LYS A 27 5.53 15.57 12.65
CA LYS A 27 5.53 14.80 13.90
C LYS A 27 4.16 14.23 14.27
N ASP A 28 3.11 14.75 13.64
CA ASP A 28 1.74 14.40 13.93
C ASP A 28 1.10 13.68 12.74
N ASN A 29 0.17 12.78 13.05
CA ASN A 29 -0.62 12.04 12.06
C ASN A 29 -1.94 12.75 11.72
N CYS A 30 -2.03 14.06 11.95
CA CYS A 30 -3.25 14.81 11.69
C CYS A 30 -3.47 14.89 10.18
N VAL A 31 -4.52 14.22 9.71
CA VAL A 31 -4.93 14.18 8.31
C VAL A 31 -6.43 14.42 8.20
N ASN A 32 -6.90 14.83 7.03
CA ASN A 32 -8.33 14.99 6.80
C ASN A 32 -9.02 13.62 6.89
N ASN A 33 -9.94 13.46 7.83
CA ASN A 33 -10.64 12.20 8.05
C ASN A 33 -11.50 11.78 6.85
N ALA A 34 -12.07 12.72 6.09
CA ALA A 34 -12.88 12.39 4.92
C ALA A 34 -12.03 11.78 3.80
N GLU A 35 -10.85 12.36 3.55
CA GLU A 35 -9.88 11.83 2.59
C GLU A 35 -9.34 10.47 3.04
N LEU A 36 -8.98 10.36 4.32
CA LEU A 36 -8.51 9.10 4.90
C LEU A 36 -9.54 7.97 4.75
N VAL A 37 -10.81 8.25 5.01
CA VAL A 37 -11.90 7.27 4.83
C VAL A 37 -12.06 6.89 3.36
N ALA A 38 -12.00 7.85 2.44
CA ALA A 38 -12.11 7.59 1.00
C ALA A 38 -10.98 6.69 0.49
N VAL A 39 -9.72 7.03 0.79
CA VAL A 39 -8.54 6.25 0.38
C VAL A 39 -8.58 4.85 1.00
N ASN A 40 -8.94 4.73 2.27
CA ASN A 40 -9.08 3.42 2.93
C ASN A 40 -10.19 2.56 2.31
N ALA A 41 -11.29 3.17 1.88
CA ALA A 41 -12.36 2.44 1.20
C ALA A 41 -11.88 1.93 -0.16
N GLU A 42 -11.16 2.73 -0.93
CA GLU A 42 -10.61 2.35 -2.23
C GLU A 42 -9.63 1.17 -2.13
N ILE A 43 -8.68 1.24 -1.18
CA ILE A 43 -7.72 0.16 -0.94
C ILE A 43 -8.43 -1.14 -0.54
N ARG A 44 -9.40 -1.07 0.39
CA ARG A 44 -10.08 -2.27 0.92
C ARG A 44 -11.03 -2.92 -0.07
N ASN A 45 -11.59 -2.14 -0.98
CA ASN A 45 -12.55 -2.59 -1.98
C ASN A 45 -11.88 -2.98 -3.31
N HIS A 46 -10.56 -2.82 -3.43
CA HIS A 46 -9.82 -3.28 -4.59
C HIS A 46 -10.03 -4.79 -4.81
N PRO A 47 -10.28 -5.28 -6.05
CA PRO A 47 -10.64 -6.67 -6.30
C PRO A 47 -9.66 -7.70 -5.72
N ILE A 48 -8.36 -7.38 -5.74
CA ILE A 48 -7.32 -8.25 -5.17
C ILE A 48 -7.48 -8.43 -3.66
N GLU A 49 -7.89 -7.39 -2.94
CA GLU A 49 -8.07 -7.44 -1.49
C GLU A 49 -9.34 -8.17 -1.10
N VAL A 50 -10.39 -8.12 -1.93
CA VAL A 50 -11.62 -8.90 -1.72
C VAL A 50 -11.32 -10.40 -1.79
N VAL A 51 -10.67 -10.83 -2.87
CA VAL A 51 -10.29 -12.25 -3.05
C VAL A 51 -9.25 -12.67 -2.01
N GLY A 52 -8.22 -11.84 -1.80
CA GLY A 52 -7.15 -12.09 -0.84
C GLY A 52 -7.69 -12.26 0.59
N ARG A 53 -8.64 -11.41 1.01
CA ARG A 53 -9.28 -11.53 2.34
C ARG A 53 -10.01 -12.85 2.50
N ARG A 54 -10.74 -13.29 1.48
CA ARG A 54 -11.46 -14.57 1.49
C ARG A 54 -10.50 -15.76 1.61
N LEU A 55 -9.44 -15.79 0.80
CA LEU A 55 -8.46 -16.87 0.81
C LEU A 55 -7.70 -16.92 2.15
N ARG A 56 -7.25 -15.76 2.66
CA ARG A 56 -6.58 -15.69 3.96
C ARG A 56 -7.50 -16.15 5.10
N ALA A 57 -8.78 -15.77 5.08
CA ALA A 57 -9.75 -16.23 6.07
C ALA A 57 -9.91 -17.76 6.06
N TYR A 58 -9.96 -18.40 4.88
CA TYR A 58 -10.00 -19.85 4.78
C TYR A 58 -8.73 -20.52 5.29
N MET A 59 -7.55 -19.98 4.94
CA MET A 59 -6.27 -20.53 5.41
C MET A 59 -6.10 -20.39 6.92
N THR A 60 -6.51 -19.27 7.51
CA THR A 60 -6.45 -19.05 8.96
C THR A 60 -7.44 -19.94 9.72
N ALA A 61 -8.61 -20.20 9.14
CA ALA A 61 -9.61 -21.09 9.74
C ALA A 61 -9.27 -22.59 9.59
N MET A 62 -8.28 -22.94 8.77
CA MET A 62 -7.90 -24.32 8.52
C MET A 62 -7.17 -24.88 9.75
N LYS A 63 -7.75 -25.90 10.39
CA LYS A 63 -7.04 -26.68 11.41
C LYS A 63 -5.99 -27.56 10.72
N PRO A 64 -4.80 -27.75 11.32
CA PRO A 64 -3.89 -28.79 10.87
C PRO A 64 -4.64 -30.12 10.95
N VAL A 65 -4.67 -30.87 9.85
CA VAL A 65 -5.08 -32.28 9.89
C VAL A 65 -3.89 -33.02 10.48
N LEU A 66 -4.04 -33.54 11.70
CA LEU A 66 -3.11 -34.47 12.35
C LEU A 66 -3.40 -35.90 11.88
#